data_AF-A0AA44IF67-F1
#
_entry.id   AF-A0AA44IF67-F1
#
_cell.length_a   1.000
_cell.length_b   1.000
_cell.length_c   1.000
_cell.angle_alpha   90.00
_cell.angle_beta   90.00
_cell.angle_gamma   90.00
#
_symmetry.space_group_name_H-M   'P 1'
#
loop_
_entity.id
_entity.type
_entity.pdbx_description
1 polymer ?
#
loop_
_entity_poly.entity_id
_entity_poly.type
_entity_poly.pdbx_seq_one_letter_code
_entity_poly.pdbx_strand_id
1 'polypeptide(L)' 'MSGLMNRLKEFGRSPQGRRLTEQARQAAADPRKREQARRLLGKLRGGRH' A
#
# COMPACT_ATOMS: atom_id res chain seq x y z
N MET A 1 -2.24 1.45 27.25
CA MET A 1 -1.98 1.79 25.82
C MET A 1 -2.26 0.59 24.91
N SER A 2 -3.50 0.05 24.89
CA SER A 2 -3.78 -1.22 24.17
C SER A 2 -4.96 -1.13 23.19
N GLY A 3 -5.80 -0.08 23.31
CA GLY A 3 -7.02 0.06 22.50
C GLY A 3 -6.76 0.35 21.02
N LEU A 4 -5.69 1.07 20.68
CA LEU A 4 -5.39 1.42 19.28
C LEU A 4 -4.94 0.19 18.49
N MET A 5 -4.06 -0.63 19.07
CA MET A 5 -3.60 -1.89 18.47
C MET A 5 -4.75 -2.90 18.33
N ASN A 6 -5.64 -2.97 19.33
CA ASN A 6 -6.80 -3.86 19.24
C ASN A 6 -7.79 -3.41 18.16
N ARG A 7 -8.04 -2.09 18.05
CA ARG A 7 -8.84 -1.52 16.95
C ARG A 7 -8.21 -1.72 15.59
N LEU A 8 -6.89 -1.60 15.43
CA LEU A 8 -6.20 -1.92 14.17
C LEU A 8 -6.34 -3.39 13.81
N LYS A 9 -6.27 -4.28 14.81
CA LYS A 9 -6.41 -5.74 14.62
C LYS A 9 -7.85 -6.13 14.28
N GLU A 10 -8.83 -5.51 14.93
CA GLU A 10 -10.25 -5.65 14.58
C GLU A 10 -10.56 -5.01 13.23
N PHE A 11 -9.98 -3.85 12.91
CA PHE A 11 -10.13 -3.20 11.61
C PHE A 11 -9.53 -4.04 10.49
N GLY A 12 -8.34 -4.62 10.69
CA GLY A 12 -7.72 -5.55 9.74
C GLY A 12 -8.51 -6.87 9.59
N ARG A 13 -9.25 -7.29 10.62
CA ARG A 13 -10.21 -8.41 10.55
C ARG A 13 -11.57 -8.01 10.02
N SER A 14 -11.87 -6.71 9.95
CA SER A 14 -13.14 -6.20 9.47
C SER A 14 -13.22 -6.31 7.94
N PRO A 15 -14.42 -6.46 7.37
CA PRO A 15 -14.62 -6.46 5.93
C PRO A 15 -14.14 -5.15 5.27
N GLN A 16 -14.13 -4.04 6.00
CA GLN A 16 -13.65 -2.74 5.50
C GLN A 16 -12.11 -2.73 5.39
N GLY A 17 -11.39 -3.26 6.38
CA GLY A 17 -9.94 -3.36 6.34
C GLY A 17 -9.44 -4.42 5.35
N ARG A 18 -10.17 -5.53 5.19
CA ARG A 18 -9.90 -6.50 4.12
C ARG A 18 -10.02 -5.85 2.74
N ARG A 19 -11.10 -5.12 2.45
CA ARG A 19 -11.24 -4.40 1.17
C ARG A 19 -10.15 -3.36 0.94
N LEU A 20 -9.72 -2.65 1.99
CA LEU A 20 -8.63 -1.69 1.88
C LEU A 20 -7.29 -2.39 1.59
N THR A 21 -7.04 -3.50 2.28
CA THR A 21 -5.85 -4.34 2.10
C THR A 21 -5.86 -5.02 0.74
N GLU A 22 -7.01 -5.50 0.25
CA GLU A 22 -7.17 -6.11 -1.05
C GLU A 22 -6.99 -5.08 -2.17
N GLN A 23 -7.56 -3.88 -2.05
CA GLN A 23 -7.31 -2.80 -3.00
C GLN A 23 -5.84 -2.39 -3.01
N ALA A 24 -5.21 -2.27 -1.84
CA ALA A 24 -3.79 -2.00 -1.74
C ALA A 24 -2.96 -3.15 -2.33
N ARG A 25 -3.35 -4.39 -2.08
CA ARG A 25 -2.69 -5.59 -2.59
C ARG A 25 -2.86 -5.73 -4.09
N GLN A 26 -4.02 -5.41 -4.63
CA GLN A 26 -4.31 -5.43 -6.06
C GLN A 26 -3.58 -4.29 -6.78
N ALA A 27 -3.57 -3.09 -6.20
CA ALA A 27 -2.78 -1.97 -6.69
C ALA A 27 -1.26 -2.25 -6.63
N ALA A 28 -0.80 -3.00 -5.63
CA ALA A 28 0.60 -3.42 -5.50
C ALA A 28 0.95 -4.66 -6.34
N ALA A 29 -0.03 -5.55 -6.57
CA ALA A 29 0.11 -6.75 -7.38
C ALA A 29 0.10 -6.44 -8.87
N ASP A 30 -0.43 -5.28 -9.27
CA ASP A 30 -0.38 -4.80 -10.65
C ASP A 30 1.09 -4.56 -11.09
N PRO A 31 1.66 -5.42 -11.95
CA PRO A 31 3.04 -5.26 -12.41
C PRO A 31 3.20 -3.97 -13.23
N ARG A 32 2.15 -3.56 -13.96
CA ARG A 32 2.13 -2.34 -14.76
C ARG A 32 2.27 -1.08 -13.90
N LYS A 33 1.58 -1.02 -12.75
CA LYS A 33 1.72 0.08 -11.79
C LYS A 33 3.10 0.07 -11.14
N ARG A 34 3.66 -1.12 -10.90
CA ARG A 34 5.01 -1.27 -10.34
C ARG A 34 6.09 -0.75 -11.28
N GLU A 35 5.98 -1.00 -12.58
CA GLU A 35 6.90 -0.45 -13.58
C GLU A 35 6.76 1.07 -13.72
N GLN A 36 5.53 1.58 -13.73
CA GLN A 36 5.28 3.02 -13.79
C GLN A 36 5.80 3.75 -12.54
N ALA A 37 5.59 3.16 -11.36
CA ALA A 37 6.16 3.65 -10.10
C ALA A 37 7.68 3.57 -10.09
N ARG A 38 8.28 2.46 -10.57
CA ARG A 38 9.74 2.33 -10.72
C ARG A 38 10.31 3.38 -11.65
N ARG A 39 9.64 3.68 -12.76
CA ARG A 39 10.07 4.70 -13.73
C ARG A 39 9.95 6.11 -13.15
N LEU A 40 8.88 6.40 -12.42
CA LEU A 40 8.70 7.68 -11.72
C LEU A 40 9.71 7.86 -10.58
N LEU A 41 9.92 6.83 -9.76
CA LEU A 41 10.95 6.80 -8.73
C LEU A 41 12.36 6.91 -9.32
N GLY A 42 12.61 6.27 -10.47
CA GLY A 42 13.87 6.38 -11.21
C GLY A 42 14.10 7.80 -11.73
N LYS A 43 13.07 8.50 -12.20
CA LYS A 43 13.16 9.91 -12.59
C LYS A 43 13.40 10.83 -11.39
N LEU A 44 12.67 10.62 -10.28
CA LEU A 44 12.87 11.37 -9.03
C LEU A 44 14.26 11.16 -8.43
N ARG A 45 14.80 9.95 -8.53
CA ARG A 45 16.14 9.60 -8.03
C ARG A 45 17.25 9.99 -9.00
N GLY A 46 16.98 10.01 -10.31
CA GLY A 46 17.92 10.38 -11.37
C GLY A 46 18.04 11.88 -11.63
N GLY A 47 17.07 12.69 -11.19
CA GLY A 47 17.13 14.16 -11.26
C GLY A 47 17.90 14.84 -10.13
N ARG A 48 18.70 14.08 -9.36
CA ARG A 48 19.48 14.59 -8.22
C ARG A 48 20.99 14.62 -8.49
N HIS A 49 21.39 14.76 -9.75
CA HIS A 49 22.78 14.90 -10.16
C HIS A 49 22.94 16.10 -11.07
#